data_AF-A0A932AXF3-F1
#
_entry.id   AF-A0A932AXF3-F1
#
_cell.length_a   1.000
_cell.length_b   1.000
_cell.length_c   1.000
_cell.angle_alpha   90.00
_cell.angle_beta   90.00
_cell.angle_gamma   90.00
#
_symmetry.space_group_name_H-M   'P 1'
#
loop_
_entity.id
_entity.type
_entity.pdbx_description
1 polymer ?
#
loop_
_entity_poly.entity_id
_entity_poly.type
_entity_poly.pdbx_seq_one_letter_code
_entity_poly.pdbx_strand_id
1 'polypeptide(L)'
;MILVKPRSGTPVKTYFANVEVHNSSTFGIKSDGTNGAVDNAVTDSAFFSMAGAAVSAVTPAAASPGPPVVRVSLDRATVLNAGAGAVFANGGGSRVFIIKSAVEAASTGITAVNGGNVVLNDSVVTGNGTGVNYSGGGVVASFGNNAVQFTGFGACGADVCNGGVAGTMNALTPK
;
A
#
# COMPACT_ATOMS: atom_id res chain seq x y z
N MET A 1 -14.29 -8.76 5.58
CA MET A 1 -13.06 -8.09 6.07
C MET A 1 -12.15 -9.11 6.72
N ILE A 2 -10.84 -8.86 6.68
CA ILE A 2 -9.81 -9.68 7.32
C ILE A 2 -8.97 -8.78 8.22
N LEU A 3 -8.86 -9.13 9.50
CA LEU A 3 -7.94 -8.46 10.44
C LEU A 3 -6.88 -9.45 10.87
N VAL A 4 -5.61 -9.12 10.60
CA VAL A 4 -4.45 -9.85 11.10
C VAL A 4 -3.75 -9.00 12.15
N LYS A 5 -3.84 -9.42 13.41
CA LYS A 5 -3.28 -8.72 14.56
C LYS A 5 -2.74 -9.71 15.57
N PRO A 6 -1.45 -9.63 15.96
CA PRO A 6 -0.90 -10.43 17.05
C PRO A 6 -1.61 -10.11 18.37
N ARG A 7 -1.87 -11.13 19.18
CA ARG A 7 -2.46 -10.94 20.51
C ARG A 7 -1.42 -10.54 21.56
N SER A 8 -0.21 -11.06 21.41
CA SER A 8 0.99 -10.79 22.19
C SER A 8 2.18 -10.77 21.23
N GLY A 9 3.32 -10.20 21.62
CA GLY A 9 4.51 -9.90 20.78
C GLY A 9 5.06 -10.99 19.85
N THR A 10 4.49 -12.19 19.87
CA THR A 10 4.69 -13.26 18.89
C THR A 10 4.33 -12.78 17.46
N PRO A 11 5.27 -12.87 16.50
CA PRO A 11 4.99 -12.55 15.11
C PRO A 11 3.88 -13.44 14.52
N VAL A 12 3.01 -12.84 13.70
CA VAL A 12 1.99 -13.57 12.94
C VAL A 12 2.38 -13.56 11.46
N LYS A 13 2.34 -14.73 10.84
CA LYS A 13 2.49 -14.87 9.39
C LYS A 13 1.21 -15.44 8.79
N THR A 14 0.71 -14.85 7.72
CA THR A 14 -0.45 -15.35 7.00
C THR A 14 -0.21 -15.39 5.51
N TYR A 15 -0.92 -16.29 4.84
CA TYR A 15 -0.90 -16.44 3.40
C TYR A 15 -2.34 -16.56 2.89
N PHE A 16 -2.74 -15.67 1.98
CA PHE A 16 -4.03 -15.66 1.32
C PHE A 16 -3.82 -15.87 -0.17
N ALA A 17 -4.53 -16.84 -0.75
CA ALA A 17 -4.51 -17.12 -2.18
C ALA A 17 -5.92 -17.36 -2.68
N ASN A 18 -6.28 -16.83 -3.85
CA ASN A 18 -7.61 -16.99 -4.45
C ASN A 18 -8.74 -16.50 -3.53
N VAL A 19 -8.49 -15.41 -2.80
CA VAL A 19 -9.46 -14.80 -1.89
C VAL A 19 -10.07 -13.56 -2.50
N GLU A 20 -11.38 -13.43 -2.37
CA GLU A 20 -12.10 -12.21 -2.70
C GLU A 20 -12.78 -11.65 -1.45
N VAL A 21 -12.52 -10.38 -1.13
CA VAL A 21 -13.09 -9.70 0.03
C VAL A 21 -13.79 -8.43 -0.41
N HIS A 22 -15.09 -8.34 -0.07
CA HIS A 22 -15.89 -7.12 -0.22
C HIS A 22 -16.18 -6.54 1.16
N ASN A 23 -15.95 -5.23 1.32
CA ASN A 23 -16.29 -4.54 2.55
C ASN A 23 -16.83 -3.13 2.27
N SER A 24 -17.85 -2.71 3.01
CA SER A 24 -18.49 -1.40 2.76
C SER A 24 -18.07 -0.31 3.74
N SER A 25 -17.48 -0.63 4.89
CA SER A 25 -17.43 0.30 6.03
C SER A 25 -16.04 0.53 6.62
N THR A 26 -15.09 -0.38 6.44
CA THR A 26 -13.78 -0.32 7.09
C THR A 26 -12.66 -0.67 6.11
N PHE A 27 -12.28 -1.94 6.03
CA PHE A 27 -11.16 -2.40 5.24
C PHE A 27 -11.45 -3.76 4.61
N GLY A 28 -10.81 -4.02 3.47
CA GLY A 28 -10.76 -5.36 2.90
C GLY A 28 -9.91 -6.26 3.80
N ILE A 29 -8.62 -5.92 3.89
CA ILE A 29 -7.65 -6.54 4.80
C ILE A 29 -6.86 -5.48 5.58
N LYS A 30 -6.68 -5.71 6.87
CA LYS A 30 -5.83 -4.90 7.76
C LYS A 30 -4.80 -5.77 8.46
N SER A 31 -3.55 -5.35 8.35
CA SER A 31 -2.38 -5.91 9.03
C SER A 31 -1.96 -4.93 10.12
N ASP A 32 -2.21 -5.27 11.38
CA ASP A 32 -2.03 -4.39 12.53
C ASP A 32 -0.90 -4.91 13.43
N GLY A 33 0.23 -4.23 13.37
CA GLY A 33 1.44 -4.57 14.13
C GLY A 33 1.53 -3.93 15.51
N THR A 34 0.45 -3.34 16.04
CA THR A 34 0.47 -2.66 17.35
C THR A 34 0.99 -3.55 18.48
N ASN A 35 0.76 -4.87 18.38
CA ASN A 35 1.08 -5.84 19.43
C ASN A 35 2.13 -6.89 18.99
N GLY A 36 2.83 -6.68 17.88
CA GLY A 36 3.80 -7.64 17.35
C GLY A 36 4.01 -7.50 15.85
N ALA A 37 4.98 -8.23 15.29
CA ALA A 37 5.21 -8.21 13.84
C ALA A 37 4.11 -8.97 13.08
N VAL A 38 3.80 -8.50 11.87
CA VAL A 38 2.86 -9.16 10.95
C VAL A 38 3.52 -9.31 9.59
N ASP A 39 3.42 -10.49 9.00
CA ASP A 39 3.87 -10.76 7.63
C ASP A 39 2.74 -11.42 6.85
N ASN A 40 2.14 -10.68 5.92
CA ASN A 40 0.99 -11.12 5.17
C ASN A 40 1.36 -11.21 3.70
N ALA A 41 1.31 -12.41 3.15
CA ALA A 41 1.44 -12.64 1.72
C ALA A 41 0.05 -12.89 1.12
N VAL A 42 -0.24 -12.19 0.04
CA VAL A 42 -1.50 -12.23 -0.69
C VAL A 42 -1.17 -12.48 -2.15
N THR A 43 -1.79 -13.50 -2.75
CA THR A 43 -1.62 -13.76 -4.17
C THR A 43 -2.91 -14.09 -4.89
N ASP A 44 -3.01 -13.72 -6.16
CA ASP A 44 -4.14 -14.09 -7.03
C ASP A 44 -5.49 -13.80 -6.35
N SER A 45 -5.63 -12.61 -5.75
CA SER A 45 -6.73 -12.27 -4.83
C SER A 45 -7.27 -10.86 -5.11
N ALA A 46 -8.51 -10.60 -4.70
CA ALA A 46 -9.17 -9.31 -4.88
C ALA A 46 -9.68 -8.73 -3.55
N PHE A 47 -9.40 -7.46 -3.30
CA PHE A 47 -9.86 -6.75 -2.10
C PHE A 47 -10.59 -5.48 -2.53
N PHE A 48 -11.87 -5.38 -2.18
CA PHE A 48 -12.71 -4.23 -2.42
C PHE A 48 -13.14 -3.59 -1.10
N SER A 49 -13.03 -2.26 -1.00
CA SER A 49 -13.58 -1.50 0.13
C SER A 49 -14.25 -0.20 -0.30
N MET A 50 -15.40 0.15 0.28
CA MET A 50 -16.11 1.39 -0.08
C MET A 50 -15.74 2.61 0.76
N ALA A 51 -15.48 2.46 2.07
CA ALA A 51 -15.35 3.61 2.97
C ALA A 51 -13.96 3.83 3.55
N GLY A 52 -13.22 2.77 3.87
CA GLY A 52 -11.81 2.86 4.30
C GLY A 52 -10.91 2.02 3.41
N ALA A 53 -9.62 1.91 3.75
CA ALA A 53 -8.65 1.32 2.83
C ALA A 53 -8.90 -0.17 2.52
N ALA A 54 -8.81 -0.55 1.25
CA ALA A 54 -8.98 -1.94 0.85
C ALA A 54 -7.85 -2.82 1.40
N VAL A 55 -6.61 -2.31 1.39
CA VAL A 55 -5.45 -2.91 2.05
C VAL A 55 -4.84 -1.91 3.02
N SER A 56 -4.66 -2.33 4.26
CA SER A 56 -4.07 -1.49 5.31
C SER A 56 -2.92 -2.21 6.01
N ALA A 57 -1.77 -1.54 6.10
CA ALA A 57 -0.60 -1.92 6.90
C ALA A 57 -0.34 -0.84 7.94
N VAL A 58 -0.43 -1.18 9.22
CA VAL A 58 -0.34 -0.20 10.31
C VAL A 58 0.59 -0.70 11.40
N THR A 59 1.55 0.15 11.75
CA THR A 59 2.35 0.07 12.96
C THR A 59 2.07 1.32 13.81
N PRO A 60 2.39 1.32 15.12
CA PRO A 60 2.33 2.55 15.91
C PRO A 60 3.10 3.69 15.23
N ALA A 61 2.58 4.92 15.25
CA ALA A 61 3.19 6.06 14.56
C ALA A 61 4.61 6.40 15.07
N ALA A 62 4.92 6.06 16.32
CA ALA A 62 6.24 6.21 16.92
C ALA A 62 7.22 5.06 16.56
N ALA A 63 6.77 4.03 15.84
CA ALA A 63 7.67 3.00 15.35
C ALA A 63 8.62 3.63 14.33
N SER A 64 9.91 3.70 14.70
CA SER A 64 11.03 3.97 13.78
C SER A 64 11.06 2.90 12.66
N PRO A 65 11.87 3.01 11.59
CA PRO A 65 12.09 1.96 10.59
C PRO A 65 12.60 0.57 11.10
N GLY A 66 12.38 0.26 12.38
CA GLY A 66 12.61 -1.02 13.06
C GLY A 66 11.30 -1.70 13.53
N PRO A 67 11.38 -2.65 14.47
CA PRO A 67 10.22 -3.41 14.95
C PRO A 67 9.25 -2.56 15.80
N PRO A 68 7.94 -2.90 15.83
CA PRO A 68 7.30 -4.00 15.10
C PRO A 68 7.22 -3.71 13.60
N VAL A 69 7.49 -4.73 12.78
CA VAL A 69 7.41 -4.62 11.31
C VAL A 69 6.11 -5.23 10.85
N VAL A 70 5.35 -4.49 10.05
CA VAL A 70 4.23 -5.02 9.27
C VAL A 70 4.67 -5.12 7.83
N ARG A 71 4.65 -6.31 7.27
CA ARG A 71 4.87 -6.55 5.85
C ARG A 71 3.59 -7.06 5.22
N VAL A 72 3.21 -6.45 4.11
CA VAL A 72 2.13 -6.93 3.25
C VAL A 72 2.68 -7.07 1.85
N SER A 73 2.68 -8.27 1.31
CA SER A 73 3.07 -8.54 -0.08
C SER A 73 1.83 -8.90 -0.87
N LEU A 74 1.53 -8.10 -1.90
CA LEU A 74 0.46 -8.33 -2.85
C LEU A 74 1.10 -8.75 -4.17
N ASP A 75 0.82 -9.97 -4.64
CA ASP A 75 1.35 -10.49 -5.91
C ASP A 75 0.20 -10.97 -6.81
N ARG A 76 0.03 -10.35 -7.98
CA ARG A 76 -1.14 -10.58 -8.86
C ARG A 76 -2.46 -10.36 -8.14
N ALA A 77 -2.54 -9.28 -7.35
CA ALA A 77 -3.74 -8.90 -6.64
C ALA A 77 -4.47 -7.74 -7.33
N THR A 78 -5.77 -7.65 -7.12
CA THR A 78 -6.57 -6.48 -7.48
C THR A 78 -7.05 -5.79 -6.20
N VAL A 79 -6.76 -4.51 -6.05
CA VAL A 79 -7.16 -3.71 -4.90
C VAL A 79 -8.05 -2.57 -5.38
N LEU A 80 -9.30 -2.56 -4.96
CA LEU A 80 -10.29 -1.59 -5.40
C LEU A 80 -10.85 -0.79 -4.22
N ASN A 81 -11.00 0.52 -4.39
CA ASN A 81 -11.57 1.38 -3.38
C ASN A 81 -12.50 2.47 -3.92
N ALA A 82 -13.67 2.65 -3.31
CA ALA A 82 -14.66 3.61 -3.81
C ALA A 82 -14.72 4.95 -3.03
N GLY A 83 -14.09 5.09 -1.86
CA GLY A 83 -14.33 6.25 -0.98
C GLY A 83 -13.15 6.77 -0.17
N ALA A 84 -12.02 6.08 -0.17
CA ALA A 84 -10.79 6.45 0.54
C ALA A 84 -9.53 6.04 -0.25
N GLY A 85 -8.40 5.89 0.47
CA GLY A 85 -7.15 5.37 -0.10
C GLY A 85 -7.22 3.86 -0.35
N ALA A 86 -6.90 3.34 -1.54
CA ALA A 86 -6.96 1.89 -1.79
C ALA A 86 -5.92 1.11 -0.98
N VAL A 87 -4.67 1.57 -0.98
CA VAL A 87 -3.59 1.02 -0.16
C VAL A 87 -3.15 2.07 0.87
N PHE A 88 -3.09 1.67 2.13
CA PHE A 88 -2.69 2.56 3.24
C PHE A 88 -1.55 1.94 4.07
N ALA A 89 -0.38 2.58 4.07
CA ALA A 89 0.76 2.25 4.91
C ALA A 89 1.01 3.35 5.94
N ASN A 90 1.01 3.02 7.24
CA ASN A 90 1.17 4.00 8.32
C ASN A 90 2.12 3.52 9.43
N GLY A 91 3.16 4.33 9.70
CA GLY A 91 4.18 4.08 10.71
C GLY A 91 5.47 3.49 10.10
N GLY A 92 6.62 3.80 10.71
CA GLY A 92 7.94 3.47 10.15
C GLY A 92 8.23 1.98 9.95
N GLY A 93 7.52 1.11 10.68
CA GLY A 93 7.61 -0.34 10.51
C GLY A 93 6.69 -0.92 9.42
N SER A 94 5.80 -0.12 8.82
CA SER A 94 4.83 -0.59 7.82
C SER A 94 5.42 -0.61 6.42
N ARG A 95 5.36 -1.77 5.77
CA ARG A 95 5.90 -2.02 4.43
C ARG A 95 4.88 -2.76 3.58
N VAL A 96 4.51 -2.18 2.44
CA VAL A 96 3.63 -2.83 1.47
C VAL A 96 4.37 -3.01 0.16
N PHE A 97 4.42 -4.24 -0.34
CA PHE A 97 4.96 -4.59 -1.65
C PHE A 97 3.78 -4.90 -2.57
N ILE A 98 3.73 -4.24 -3.72
CA ILE A 98 2.68 -4.36 -4.72
C ILE A 98 3.37 -4.85 -5.99
N ILE A 99 3.13 -6.11 -6.35
CA ILE A 99 3.86 -6.83 -7.38
C ILE A 99 2.86 -7.36 -8.40
N LYS A 100 3.05 -7.05 -9.69
CA LYS A 100 2.17 -7.54 -10.77
C LYS A 100 0.67 -7.33 -10.49
N SER A 101 0.34 -6.26 -9.78
CA SER A 101 -0.98 -6.04 -9.20
C SER A 101 -1.62 -4.77 -9.76
N ALA A 102 -2.94 -4.69 -9.64
CA ALA A 102 -3.71 -3.51 -10.00
C ALA A 102 -4.28 -2.85 -8.73
N VAL A 103 -4.12 -1.53 -8.63
CA VAL A 103 -4.69 -0.69 -7.58
C VAL A 103 -5.58 0.33 -8.24
N GLU A 104 -6.85 0.33 -7.87
CA GLU A 104 -7.85 1.27 -8.35
C GLU A 104 -8.55 1.91 -7.16
N ALA A 105 -8.65 3.23 -7.17
CA ALA A 105 -9.36 3.96 -6.13
C ALA A 105 -10.14 5.10 -6.74
N ALA A 106 -11.31 5.49 -6.22
CA ALA A 106 -11.96 6.73 -6.66
C ALA A 106 -11.22 7.99 -6.15
N SER A 107 -10.68 7.92 -4.92
CA SER A 107 -10.01 9.05 -4.27
C SER A 107 -8.49 8.97 -4.41
N THR A 108 -7.82 8.18 -3.57
CA THR A 108 -6.36 8.04 -3.58
C THR A 108 -5.96 6.60 -3.85
N GLY A 109 -5.07 6.35 -4.81
CA GLY A 109 -4.55 4.99 -5.06
C GLY A 109 -3.74 4.48 -3.86
N ILE A 110 -2.64 5.14 -3.57
CA ILE A 110 -1.69 4.74 -2.52
C ILE A 110 -1.47 5.88 -1.53
N THR A 111 -1.52 5.57 -0.24
CA THR A 111 -1.19 6.50 0.85
C THR A 111 -0.09 5.93 1.74
N ALA A 112 0.99 6.68 1.94
CA ALA A 112 2.11 6.30 2.81
C ALA A 112 2.43 7.43 3.81
N VAL A 113 2.20 7.20 5.10
CA VAL A 113 2.35 8.25 6.13
C VAL A 113 3.17 7.81 7.32
N ASN A 114 3.74 8.77 8.06
CA ASN A 114 4.48 8.55 9.31
C ASN A 114 5.60 7.50 9.16
N GLY A 115 6.39 7.57 8.08
CA GLY A 115 7.44 6.60 7.78
C GLY A 115 6.96 5.30 7.09
N GLY A 116 5.67 5.17 6.80
CA GLY A 116 5.13 4.04 6.03
C GLY A 116 5.79 3.95 4.65
N ASN A 117 6.05 2.73 4.20
CA ASN A 117 6.74 2.46 2.94
C ASN A 117 5.88 1.60 2.01
N VAL A 118 5.74 2.02 0.76
CA VAL A 118 5.11 1.24 -0.29
C VAL A 118 6.09 1.07 -1.46
N VAL A 119 6.19 -0.14 -1.98
CA VAL A 119 7.04 -0.48 -3.12
C VAL A 119 6.17 -1.08 -4.23
N LEU A 120 6.26 -0.49 -5.42
CA LEU A 120 5.60 -0.97 -6.63
C LEU A 120 6.60 -1.72 -7.51
N ASN A 121 6.16 -2.87 -8.05
CA ASN A 121 6.90 -3.64 -9.05
C ASN A 121 5.95 -4.22 -10.10
N ASP A 122 6.18 -3.90 -11.38
CA ASP A 122 5.36 -4.33 -12.51
C ASP A 122 3.83 -4.16 -12.28
N SER A 123 3.44 -3.07 -11.62
CA SER A 123 2.07 -2.85 -11.13
C SER A 123 1.44 -1.59 -11.70
N VAL A 124 0.12 -1.55 -11.67
CA VAL A 124 -0.68 -0.47 -12.23
C VAL A 124 -1.52 0.18 -11.13
N VAL A 125 -1.53 1.50 -11.07
CA VAL A 125 -2.32 2.31 -10.14
C VAL A 125 -3.17 3.28 -10.96
N THR A 126 -4.48 3.14 -11.00
CA THR A 126 -5.35 3.92 -11.92
C THR A 126 -6.70 4.28 -11.28
N GLY A 127 -7.53 5.02 -12.02
CA GLY A 127 -8.91 5.34 -11.63
C GLY A 127 -9.05 6.39 -10.53
N ASN A 128 -7.94 6.92 -10.02
CA ASN A 128 -7.89 7.76 -8.81
C ASN A 128 -7.80 9.25 -9.06
N GLY A 129 -8.43 10.06 -8.21
CA GLY A 129 -8.20 11.50 -8.12
C GLY A 129 -6.73 11.84 -7.81
N THR A 130 -6.10 11.07 -6.92
CA THR A 130 -4.67 11.16 -6.60
C THR A 130 -4.01 9.78 -6.73
N GLY A 131 -2.93 9.66 -7.52
CA GLY A 131 -2.22 8.38 -7.66
C GLY A 131 -1.55 7.95 -6.36
N VAL A 132 -0.71 8.84 -5.82
CA VAL A 132 0.08 8.61 -4.61
C VAL A 132 0.03 9.84 -3.70
N ASN A 133 -0.20 9.62 -2.42
CA ASN A 133 -0.08 10.63 -1.37
C ASN A 133 0.89 10.15 -0.29
N TYR A 134 1.90 10.95 0.06
CA TYR A 134 2.82 10.62 1.14
C TYR A 134 3.14 11.82 2.03
N SER A 135 3.32 11.58 3.32
CA SER A 135 3.63 12.62 4.30
C SER A 135 4.33 12.07 5.54
N GLY A 136 4.90 12.93 6.39
CA GLY A 136 5.53 12.52 7.64
C GLY A 136 6.67 11.51 7.46
N GLY A 137 7.50 11.67 6.43
CA GLY A 137 8.59 10.74 6.11
C GLY A 137 8.16 9.43 5.45
N GLY A 138 6.89 9.30 5.05
CA GLY A 138 6.43 8.18 4.23
C GLY A 138 7.10 8.17 2.85
N VAL A 139 7.25 6.98 2.28
CA VAL A 139 7.94 6.76 0.99
C VAL A 139 7.11 5.85 0.10
N VAL A 140 7.03 6.19 -1.18
CA VAL A 140 6.55 5.28 -2.22
C VAL A 140 7.63 5.15 -3.28
N ALA A 141 8.12 3.93 -3.50
CA ALA A 141 9.15 3.61 -4.48
C ALA A 141 8.58 2.77 -5.62
N SER A 142 9.17 2.90 -6.81
CA SER A 142 8.77 2.21 -8.04
C SER A 142 9.99 1.49 -8.62
N PHE A 143 9.84 0.21 -8.96
CA PHE A 143 10.83 -0.61 -9.64
C PHE A 143 10.19 -1.37 -10.82
N GLY A 144 10.88 -1.56 -11.93
CA GLY A 144 10.29 -2.26 -13.09
C GLY A 144 9.23 -1.43 -13.81
N ASN A 145 8.31 -2.10 -14.53
CA ASN A 145 7.37 -1.44 -15.43
C ASN A 145 6.07 -1.07 -14.70
N ASN A 146 6.09 0.03 -13.94
CA ASN A 146 4.88 0.53 -13.27
C ASN A 146 4.18 1.62 -14.08
N ALA A 147 2.85 1.67 -13.98
CA ALA A 147 2.05 2.77 -14.50
C ALA A 147 1.19 3.34 -13.37
N VAL A 148 1.25 4.67 -13.17
CA VAL A 148 0.41 5.35 -12.20
C VAL A 148 -0.34 6.47 -12.92
N GLN A 149 -1.64 6.27 -13.12
CA GLN A 149 -2.53 7.22 -13.77
C GLN A 149 -3.46 7.86 -12.73
N PHE A 150 -3.70 9.15 -12.84
CA PHE A 150 -4.63 9.87 -11.96
C PHE A 150 -5.43 10.91 -12.75
N THR A 151 -6.64 11.20 -12.28
CA THR A 151 -7.54 12.17 -12.91
C THR A 151 -7.27 13.57 -12.33
N GLY A 152 -6.36 14.33 -12.97
CA GLY A 152 -6.04 15.72 -12.64
C GLY A 152 -4.54 16.05 -12.83
N PHE A 153 -4.16 17.30 -13.10
CA PHE A 153 -2.75 17.72 -13.28
C PHE A 153 -2.02 17.99 -11.93
N GLY A 154 -2.05 17.03 -11.01
CA GLY A 154 -1.32 17.11 -9.73
C GLY A 154 0.08 16.48 -9.80
N ALA A 155 1.08 17.08 -9.14
CA ALA A 155 2.48 16.66 -9.22
C ALA A 155 2.70 15.17 -8.87
N CYS A 156 3.33 14.46 -9.80
CA CYS A 156 3.79 13.09 -9.67
C CYS A 156 5.32 13.08 -9.71
N GLY A 157 5.96 12.17 -8.98
CA GLY A 157 7.41 11.96 -9.08
C GLY A 157 7.80 11.46 -10.48
N ALA A 158 9.05 11.73 -10.89
CA ALA A 158 9.54 11.48 -12.26
C ALA A 158 9.40 10.04 -12.81
N ASP A 159 9.22 9.03 -11.93
CA ASP A 159 9.01 7.61 -12.31
C ASP A 159 7.53 7.19 -12.39
N VAL A 160 6.62 8.11 -12.02
CA VAL A 160 5.19 7.87 -11.83
C VAL A 160 4.38 8.49 -12.98
N CYS A 161 5.01 9.32 -13.82
CA CYS A 161 4.37 10.01 -14.93
C CYS A 161 5.11 9.82 -16.24
N ASN A 162 4.61 8.92 -17.08
CA ASN A 162 4.83 9.08 -18.51
C ASN A 162 3.97 10.26 -19.00
N GLY A 163 4.52 11.47 -18.89
CA GLY A 163 4.01 12.69 -19.52
C GLY A 163 3.57 13.80 -18.55
N GLY A 164 4.53 14.62 -18.09
CA GLY A 164 4.19 15.98 -17.61
C GLY A 164 4.96 16.54 -16.41
N VAL A 165 6.27 16.76 -16.57
CA VAL A 165 7.16 17.64 -15.75
C VAL A 165 7.67 17.09 -14.41
N ALA A 166 8.99 17.28 -14.22
CA ALA A 166 9.87 16.56 -13.30
C ALA A 166 9.96 17.15 -11.88
N GLY A 167 9.77 16.29 -10.88
CA GLY A 167 10.40 16.36 -9.56
C GLY A 167 11.15 15.06 -9.32
N THR A 168 12.45 15.14 -9.04
CA THR A 168 13.35 13.98 -8.95
C THR A 168 12.99 13.08 -7.77
N MET A 169 12.65 11.81 -8.04
CA MET A 169 12.86 10.76 -7.05
C MET A 169 14.36 10.48 -6.95
N ASN A 170 14.85 10.29 -5.74
CA ASN A 170 16.23 9.89 -5.50
C ASN A 170 16.36 8.43 -5.98
N ALA A 171 16.93 8.23 -7.17
CA ALA A 171 17.36 6.90 -7.59
C ALA A 171 18.32 6.38 -6.52
N LEU A 172 17.90 5.39 -5.73
CA LEU A 172 18.86 4.66 -4.93
C LEU A 172 19.73 3.91 -5.93
N THR A 173 20.99 4.32 -6.01
CA THR A 173 22.01 3.65 -6.79
C THR A 173 22.00 2.16 -6.44
N PRO A 174 21.92 1.26 -7.43
CA PRO A 174 22.14 -0.16 -7.19
C PRO A 174 23.51 -0.32 -6.51
N LYS A 175 23.55 -1.08 -5.42
CA LYS A 175 24.81 -1.60 -4.89
C LYS A 175 25.20 -2.85 -5.67
#